data_AF-A0A1S1YYZ5-F1
#
_entry.id   AF-A0A1S1YYZ5-F1
#
_cell.length_a   1.000
_cell.length_b   1.000
_cell.length_c   1.000
_cell.angle_alpha   90.00
_cell.angle_beta   90.00
_cell.angle_gamma   90.00
#
_symmetry.space_group_name_H-M   'P 1'
#
loop_
_entity.id
_entity.type
_entity.pdbx_description
1 polymer ?
#
loop_
_entity_poly.entity_id
_entity_poly.type
_entity_poly.pdbx_seq_one_letter_code
_entity_poly.pdbx_strand_id
1 'polypeptide(L)'
;MTFDYFMPADCTGTTLDDYLKEAWFRDGPMMSRYEMIYFREHVYSIVPIRVVLENFQFTKSQRKLIRKNNEYKIKIQPLEITPEKEKMYAEHKGRFQSPNSPTTLKNYFLEEGNEESPFETWELQILDGDHLAAISFIDIGEEAICSILALFDPSYSKQSLGITSMLYEIEYAQMSNKKYYYPGYVLDEDSVFDYKKRLNNLQFFSWTNFNWHSWKLFDKEETSNLMIRDKLNGLLQYFDESKKLELDIVQNEAFFYNVWHNTFDVSGIVPSPLYLEWESTWFHILTIDYAINEEEEEFYYSLRHSQVILYETKDPEEIAEAMQKWQMKIRNSAIIQQQHLFSLEEKLLAEGIHTDPSKMFSNGNKLDGFIEMAIEGKHLTMYISYYCNQKIFTLQASNDLRDITIDSFATAKDCANTICEWINRKTLSIVL
;
A
#
# COMPACT_ATOMS: atom_id res chain seq x y z
N MET A 1 -11.01 -4.12 6.06
CA MET A 1 -9.99 -4.57 5.10
C MET A 1 -9.01 -5.42 5.86
N THR A 2 -8.91 -6.69 5.52
CA THR A 2 -7.99 -7.62 6.19
C THR A 2 -6.58 -7.41 5.67
N PHE A 3 -5.66 -7.22 6.61
CA PHE A 3 -4.23 -7.33 6.38
C PHE A 3 -3.58 -7.81 7.68
N ASP A 4 -3.45 -9.13 7.80
CA ASP A 4 -2.91 -9.78 8.98
C ASP A 4 -1.67 -10.58 8.61
N TYR A 5 -0.68 -10.58 9.48
CA TYR A 5 0.48 -11.46 9.39
C TYR A 5 0.99 -11.83 10.79
N PHE A 6 1.64 -12.98 10.91
CA PHE A 6 2.34 -13.38 12.12
C PHE A 6 3.44 -14.41 11.82
N MET A 7 4.40 -14.52 12.74
CA MET A 7 5.43 -15.56 12.72
C MET A 7 4.95 -16.76 13.56
N PRO A 8 4.58 -17.91 12.95
CA PRO A 8 4.18 -19.08 13.73
C PRO A 8 5.37 -19.71 14.45
N ALA A 9 5.15 -20.19 15.68
CA ALA A 9 6.11 -21.07 16.36
C ALA A 9 6.04 -22.51 15.83
N ASP A 10 4.82 -22.97 15.49
CA ASP A 10 4.53 -24.25 14.85
C ASP A 10 3.27 -24.08 13.99
N CYS A 11 3.34 -24.52 12.74
CA CYS A 11 2.30 -24.47 11.73
C CYS A 11 2.37 -25.75 10.88
N THR A 12 2.32 -26.90 11.56
CA THR A 12 2.32 -28.23 10.95
C THR A 12 0.94 -28.90 11.03
N GLY A 13 0.71 -29.94 10.22
CA GLY A 13 -0.48 -30.79 10.31
C GLY A 13 -1.80 -30.03 10.26
N THR A 14 -2.65 -30.24 11.28
CA THR A 14 -3.97 -29.59 11.37
C THR A 14 -3.89 -28.08 11.57
N THR A 15 -2.84 -27.58 12.23
CA THR A 15 -2.65 -26.14 12.46
C THR A 15 -2.51 -25.41 11.12
N LEU A 16 -1.72 -25.96 10.20
CA LEU A 16 -1.61 -25.43 8.84
C LEU A 16 -2.96 -25.44 8.11
N ASP A 17 -3.69 -26.54 8.20
CA ASP A 17 -4.99 -26.68 7.54
C ASP A 17 -6.03 -25.65 8.02
N ASP A 18 -6.06 -25.37 9.33
CA ASP A 18 -6.96 -24.38 9.92
C ASP A 18 -6.67 -22.97 9.39
N TYR A 19 -5.39 -22.60 9.29
CA TYR A 19 -5.00 -21.32 8.69
C TYR A 19 -5.31 -21.27 7.19
N LEU A 20 -4.98 -22.31 6.42
CA LEU A 20 -5.30 -22.37 4.98
C LEU A 20 -6.81 -22.26 4.72
N LYS A 21 -7.65 -22.84 5.61
CA LYS A 21 -9.11 -22.75 5.52
C LYS A 21 -9.63 -21.32 5.68
N GLU A 22 -8.94 -20.48 6.43
CA GLU A 22 -9.24 -19.05 6.59
C GLU A 22 -8.47 -18.16 5.59
N ALA A 23 -7.97 -18.76 4.51
CA ALA A 23 -7.25 -18.09 3.42
C ALA A 23 -5.94 -17.40 3.84
N TRP A 24 -5.36 -17.83 4.95
CA TRP A 24 -3.95 -17.56 5.20
C TRP A 24 -3.08 -18.32 4.21
N PHE A 25 -1.95 -17.73 3.85
CA PHE A 25 -0.91 -18.37 3.04
C PHE A 25 0.45 -18.01 3.59
N ARG A 26 1.43 -18.88 3.33
CA ARG A 26 2.80 -18.66 3.75
C ARG A 26 3.49 -17.66 2.83
N ASP A 27 4.22 -16.73 3.43
CA ASP A 27 5.11 -15.82 2.74
C ASP A 27 6.49 -15.86 3.43
N GLY A 28 7.42 -16.66 2.89
CA GLY A 28 8.68 -16.91 3.58
C GLY A 28 8.48 -17.58 4.95
N PRO A 29 9.01 -17.04 6.06
CA PRO A 29 8.84 -17.62 7.40
C PRO A 29 7.50 -17.27 8.09
N MET A 30 6.68 -16.38 7.51
CA MET A 30 5.43 -15.92 8.12
C MET A 30 4.19 -16.54 7.47
N MET A 31 3.08 -16.49 8.21
CA MET A 31 1.73 -16.63 7.66
C MET A 31 1.12 -15.24 7.48
N SER A 32 0.47 -15.03 6.35
CA SER A 32 -0.17 -13.76 6.01
C SER A 32 -1.52 -13.98 5.35
N ARG A 33 -2.45 -13.04 5.54
CA ARG A 33 -3.68 -12.94 4.76
C ARG A 33 -4.01 -11.47 4.52
N TYR A 34 -4.30 -11.12 3.28
CA TYR A 34 -4.61 -9.75 2.93
C TYR A 34 -5.46 -9.69 1.66
N GLU A 35 -6.35 -8.71 1.61
CA GLU A 35 -7.32 -8.55 0.51
C GLU A 35 -6.72 -7.90 -0.74
N MET A 36 -5.66 -7.10 -0.58
CA MET A 36 -5.10 -6.27 -1.63
C MET A 36 -3.58 -6.22 -1.55
N ILE A 37 -2.91 -6.01 -2.68
CA ILE A 37 -1.46 -5.88 -2.78
C ILE A 37 -1.08 -4.80 -3.79
N TYR A 38 0.03 -4.11 -3.53
CA TYR A 38 0.72 -3.33 -4.55
C TYR A 38 1.76 -4.20 -5.25
N PHE A 39 1.55 -4.45 -6.54
CA PHE A 39 2.42 -5.29 -7.36
C PHE A 39 2.65 -4.63 -8.71
N ARG A 40 3.91 -4.43 -9.11
CA ARG A 40 4.29 -3.82 -10.40
C ARG A 40 3.54 -2.52 -10.69
N GLU A 41 3.65 -1.55 -9.77
CA GLU A 41 3.08 -0.20 -9.92
C GLU A 41 1.53 -0.16 -9.98
N HIS A 42 0.88 -1.22 -9.51
CA HIS A 42 -0.57 -1.31 -9.52
C HIS A 42 -1.11 -2.00 -8.28
N VAL A 43 -2.26 -1.53 -7.83
CA VAL A 43 -3.01 -2.12 -6.71
C VAL A 43 -3.99 -3.13 -7.27
N TYR A 44 -3.92 -4.35 -6.76
CA TYR A 44 -4.81 -5.45 -7.12
C TYR A 44 -5.51 -5.99 -5.89
N SER A 45 -6.66 -6.64 -6.09
CA SER A 45 -7.18 -7.56 -5.09
C SER A 45 -6.54 -8.93 -5.22
N ILE A 46 -6.28 -9.53 -4.07
CA ILE A 46 -5.84 -10.91 -3.97
C ILE A 46 -7.06 -11.81 -3.84
N VAL A 47 -7.05 -12.86 -4.66
CA VAL A 47 -8.06 -13.89 -4.70
C VAL A 47 -7.39 -15.21 -4.30
N PRO A 48 -7.44 -15.58 -3.00
CA PRO A 48 -6.94 -16.87 -2.54
C PRO A 48 -7.71 -17.99 -3.25
N ILE A 49 -6.98 -18.99 -3.72
CA ILE A 49 -7.56 -20.11 -4.48
C ILE A 49 -7.14 -21.45 -3.87
N ARG A 50 -8.02 -22.44 -4.03
CA ARG A 50 -7.72 -23.84 -3.69
C ARG A 50 -8.37 -24.79 -4.68
N VAL A 51 -7.82 -25.99 -4.78
CA VAL A 51 -8.37 -27.09 -5.57
C VAL A 51 -8.99 -28.11 -4.62
N VAL A 52 -10.23 -28.48 -4.89
CA VAL A 52 -10.89 -29.61 -4.20
C VAL A 52 -10.48 -30.91 -4.89
N LEU A 53 -9.80 -31.79 -4.15
CA LEU A 53 -9.24 -33.04 -4.68
C LEU A 53 -10.24 -34.20 -4.69
N GLU A 54 -11.34 -34.08 -3.95
CA GLU A 54 -12.44 -35.04 -4.01
C GLU A 54 -12.98 -35.14 -5.44
N ASN A 55 -13.00 -36.36 -5.99
CA ASN A 55 -13.39 -36.63 -7.38
C ASN A 55 -12.59 -35.83 -8.44
N PHE A 56 -11.42 -35.29 -8.08
CA PHE A 56 -10.60 -34.52 -9.00
C PHE A 56 -10.07 -35.41 -10.12
N GLN A 57 -10.17 -34.89 -11.35
CA GLN A 57 -9.64 -35.52 -12.55
C GLN A 57 -8.90 -34.49 -13.38
N PHE A 58 -7.68 -34.83 -13.79
CA PHE A 58 -6.91 -34.00 -14.73
C PHE A 58 -7.67 -33.84 -16.04
N THR A 59 -7.64 -32.64 -16.63
CA THR A 59 -8.24 -32.37 -17.95
C THR A 59 -7.45 -33.03 -19.08
N LYS A 60 -8.00 -33.07 -20.30
CA LYS A 60 -7.28 -33.59 -21.48
C LYS A 60 -5.96 -32.85 -21.74
N SER A 61 -5.94 -31.52 -21.57
CA SER A 61 -4.74 -30.70 -21.76
C SER A 61 -3.71 -30.92 -20.65
N GLN A 62 -4.14 -31.02 -19.39
CA GLN A 62 -3.26 -31.34 -18.26
C GLN A 62 -2.62 -32.72 -18.43
N ARG A 63 -3.39 -33.76 -18.79
CA ARG A 63 -2.84 -35.09 -19.09
C ARG A 63 -1.87 -35.09 -20.26
N LYS A 64 -2.11 -34.27 -21.29
CA LYS A 64 -1.17 -34.10 -22.41
C LYS A 64 0.14 -33.47 -21.93
N LEU A 65 0.07 -32.51 -21.03
CA LEU A 65 1.25 -31.84 -20.48
C LEU A 65 2.07 -32.78 -19.58
N ILE A 66 1.41 -33.55 -18.71
CA ILE A 66 2.07 -34.59 -17.90
C ILE A 66 2.82 -35.55 -18.83
N ARG A 67 2.14 -36.11 -19.85
CA ARG A 67 2.77 -37.02 -20.82
C ARG A 67 3.94 -36.41 -21.59
N LYS A 68 3.88 -35.11 -21.89
CA LYS A 68 4.95 -34.40 -22.58
C LYS A 68 6.24 -34.38 -21.74
N ASN A 69 6.09 -34.34 -20.41
CA ASN A 69 7.19 -34.22 -19.45
C ASN A 69 7.50 -35.56 -18.73
N ASN A 70 6.94 -36.69 -19.21
CA ASN A 70 7.10 -38.01 -18.59
C ASN A 70 8.54 -38.56 -18.63
N GLU A 71 9.41 -38.00 -19.47
CA GLU A 71 10.82 -38.37 -19.54
C GLU A 71 11.62 -37.87 -18.33
N TYR A 72 11.12 -36.84 -17.65
CA TYR A 72 11.76 -36.30 -16.46
C TYR A 72 11.49 -37.17 -15.23
N LYS A 73 12.51 -37.30 -14.40
CA LYS A 73 12.41 -38.02 -13.12
C LYS A 73 11.87 -37.07 -12.07
N ILE A 74 10.79 -37.49 -11.39
CA ILE A 74 10.20 -36.75 -10.27
C ILE A 74 10.75 -37.31 -8.95
N LYS A 75 11.23 -36.43 -8.07
CA LYS A 75 11.70 -36.78 -6.73
C LYS A 75 11.02 -35.87 -5.72
N ILE A 76 10.45 -36.44 -4.67
CA ILE A 76 9.81 -35.70 -3.58
C ILE A 76 10.51 -36.08 -2.28
N GLN A 77 10.97 -35.09 -1.51
CA GLN A 77 11.70 -35.31 -0.26
C GLN A 77 11.52 -34.12 0.70
N PRO A 78 11.88 -34.26 2.00
CA PRO A 78 11.95 -33.11 2.90
C PRO A 78 12.87 -32.01 2.36
N LEU A 79 12.59 -30.75 2.74
CA LEU A 79 13.38 -29.58 2.35
C LEU A 79 14.88 -29.81 2.56
N GLU A 80 15.66 -29.58 1.52
CA GLU A 80 17.12 -29.67 1.59
C GLU A 80 17.74 -28.45 0.91
N ILE A 81 18.39 -27.56 1.66
CA ILE A 81 19.04 -26.39 1.08
C ILE A 81 20.40 -26.78 0.48
N THR A 82 20.55 -26.63 -0.84
CA THR A 82 21.80 -26.92 -1.56
C THR A 82 22.30 -25.70 -2.35
N PRO A 83 23.60 -25.61 -2.66
CA PRO A 83 24.15 -24.51 -3.47
C PRO A 83 23.49 -24.38 -4.86
N GLU A 84 23.07 -25.50 -5.46
CA GLU A 84 22.36 -25.51 -6.75
C GLU A 84 20.98 -24.83 -6.65
N LYS A 85 20.22 -25.13 -5.60
CA LYS A 85 18.89 -24.54 -5.36
C LYS A 85 18.99 -23.06 -4.97
N GLU A 86 19.99 -22.69 -4.18
CA GLU A 86 20.31 -21.29 -3.86
C GLU A 86 20.62 -20.48 -5.13
N LYS A 87 21.42 -21.06 -6.04
CA LYS A 87 21.70 -20.42 -7.33
C LYS A 87 20.43 -20.24 -8.15
N MET A 88 19.59 -21.27 -8.26
CA MET A 88 18.33 -21.17 -8.99
C MET A 88 17.40 -20.12 -8.39
N TYR A 89 17.33 -20.02 -7.06
CA TYR A 89 16.57 -18.97 -6.36
C TYR A 89 17.11 -17.57 -6.68
N ALA A 90 18.44 -17.38 -6.64
CA ALA A 90 19.07 -16.10 -6.98
C ALA A 90 18.79 -15.64 -8.43
N GLU A 91 18.66 -16.59 -9.37
CA GLU A 91 18.26 -16.30 -10.76
C GLU A 91 16.78 -15.93 -10.90
N HIS A 92 15.94 -16.34 -9.94
CA HIS A 92 14.48 -16.10 -9.95
C HIS A 92 14.03 -14.93 -9.10
N LYS A 93 14.80 -14.53 -8.07
CA LYS A 93 14.38 -13.51 -7.10
C LYS A 93 13.96 -12.18 -7.75
N GLY A 94 14.60 -11.82 -8.87
CA GLY A 94 14.26 -10.62 -9.64
C GLY A 94 12.85 -10.63 -10.26
N ARG A 95 12.16 -11.78 -10.30
CA ARG A 95 10.76 -11.88 -10.74
C ARG A 95 9.77 -11.40 -9.69
N PHE A 96 10.17 -11.46 -8.41
CA PHE A 96 9.31 -11.10 -7.29
C PHE A 96 9.38 -9.61 -6.92
N GLN A 97 10.40 -8.88 -7.42
CA GLN A 97 10.57 -7.41 -7.38
C GLN A 97 10.17 -6.71 -6.05
N SER A 98 10.21 -7.42 -4.92
CA SER A 98 10.06 -6.80 -3.61
C SER A 98 11.45 -6.44 -3.10
N PRO A 99 11.69 -5.18 -2.70
CA PRO A 99 12.95 -4.76 -2.07
C PRO A 99 13.34 -5.62 -0.86
N ASN A 100 12.36 -6.30 -0.26
CA ASN A 100 12.49 -7.06 0.97
C ASN A 100 12.36 -8.58 0.78
N SER A 101 12.36 -9.08 -0.46
CA SER A 101 12.42 -10.52 -0.68
C SER A 101 13.68 -11.12 -0.02
N PRO A 102 13.58 -12.26 0.70
CA PRO A 102 14.72 -12.90 1.32
C PRO A 102 15.89 -13.07 0.34
N THR A 103 17.10 -12.76 0.79
CA THR A 103 18.30 -12.69 -0.07
C THR A 103 18.79 -14.07 -0.53
N THR A 104 18.44 -15.12 0.22
CA THR A 104 18.79 -16.52 0.00
C THR A 104 17.55 -17.41 0.13
N LEU A 105 17.59 -18.59 -0.48
CA LEU A 105 16.55 -19.62 -0.32
C LEU A 105 16.48 -20.09 1.13
N LYS A 106 17.64 -20.20 1.79
CA LYS A 106 17.72 -20.50 3.22
C LYS A 106 16.87 -19.53 4.04
N ASN A 107 17.09 -18.22 3.87
CA ASN A 107 16.38 -17.19 4.64
C ASN A 107 14.89 -17.08 4.27
N TYR A 108 14.50 -17.62 3.11
CA TYR A 108 13.09 -17.72 2.74
C TYR A 108 12.36 -18.77 3.59
N PHE A 109 12.97 -19.95 3.81
CA PHE A 109 12.31 -21.05 4.52
C PHE A 109 12.68 -21.16 6.01
N LEU A 110 13.85 -20.65 6.39
CA LEU A 110 14.41 -20.71 7.74
C LEU A 110 14.64 -19.27 8.23
N GLU A 111 14.11 -18.96 9.41
CA GLU A 111 14.35 -17.67 10.06
C GLU A 111 15.85 -17.50 10.38
N GLU A 112 16.35 -16.27 10.30
CA GLU A 112 17.75 -16.01 10.64
C GLU A 112 18.03 -16.36 12.11
N GLY A 113 18.88 -17.36 12.34
CA GLY A 113 19.19 -17.87 13.67
C GLY A 113 18.34 -19.05 14.13
N ASN A 114 17.39 -19.51 13.31
CA ASN A 114 16.65 -20.76 13.53
C ASN A 114 17.04 -21.81 12.46
N GLU A 115 17.28 -23.04 12.90
CA GLU A 115 17.60 -24.16 11.99
C GLU A 115 16.37 -24.97 11.60
N GLU A 116 15.25 -24.81 12.33
CA GLU A 116 14.00 -25.52 12.08
C GLU A 116 12.95 -24.58 11.48
N SER A 117 12.26 -25.04 10.44
CA SER A 117 11.11 -24.34 9.89
C SER A 117 9.89 -24.65 10.76
N PRO A 118 9.00 -23.67 11.07
CA PRO A 118 7.75 -23.95 11.78
C PRO A 118 6.76 -24.73 10.91
N PHE A 119 7.13 -25.12 9.69
CA PHE A 119 6.32 -25.82 8.72
C PHE A 119 6.95 -27.16 8.34
N GLU A 120 6.12 -28.13 7.96
CA GLU A 120 6.60 -29.38 7.36
C GLU A 120 6.83 -29.18 5.85
N THR A 121 7.97 -28.58 5.51
CA THR A 121 8.30 -28.26 4.12
C THR A 121 8.97 -29.44 3.39
N TRP A 122 8.40 -29.78 2.24
CA TRP A 122 8.94 -30.73 1.29
C TRP A 122 9.25 -30.03 -0.04
N GLU A 123 10.08 -30.68 -0.84
CA GLU A 123 10.43 -30.24 -2.19
C GLU A 123 10.06 -31.31 -3.21
N LEU A 124 9.55 -30.86 -4.35
CA LEU A 124 9.28 -31.66 -5.55
C LEU A 124 10.25 -31.23 -6.64
N GLN A 125 11.15 -32.12 -7.01
CA GLN A 125 12.16 -31.92 -8.04
C GLN A 125 11.72 -32.56 -9.36
N ILE A 126 11.94 -31.85 -10.46
CA ILE A 126 11.83 -32.33 -11.84
C ILE A 126 13.25 -32.41 -12.41
N LEU A 127 13.73 -33.61 -12.67
CA LEU A 127 15.11 -33.88 -13.09
C LEU A 127 15.16 -34.35 -14.55
N ASP A 128 16.02 -33.72 -15.35
CA ASP A 128 16.41 -34.20 -16.68
C ASP A 128 17.77 -34.90 -16.59
N GLY A 129 17.76 -36.22 -16.45
CA GLY A 129 18.92 -36.99 -16.01
C GLY A 129 19.34 -36.59 -14.59
N ASP A 130 20.54 -36.02 -14.46
CA ASP A 130 21.08 -35.49 -13.19
C ASP A 130 20.88 -33.98 -13.03
N HIS A 131 20.30 -33.31 -14.03
CA HIS A 131 20.09 -31.86 -14.02
C HIS A 131 18.78 -31.47 -13.34
N LEU A 132 18.81 -30.53 -12.40
CA LEU A 132 17.62 -29.96 -11.79
C LEU A 132 16.92 -28.97 -12.73
N ALA A 133 15.96 -29.47 -13.51
CA ALA A 133 15.22 -28.66 -14.49
C ALA A 133 14.18 -27.74 -13.82
N ALA A 134 13.53 -28.22 -12.76
CA ALA A 134 12.63 -27.42 -11.94
C ALA A 134 12.52 -27.98 -10.52
N ILE A 135 12.13 -27.13 -9.59
CA ILE A 135 11.84 -27.49 -8.20
C ILE A 135 10.66 -26.65 -7.71
N SER A 136 9.75 -27.26 -6.98
CA SER A 136 8.78 -26.54 -6.18
C SER A 136 8.82 -26.99 -4.73
N PHE A 137 8.40 -26.09 -3.85
CA PHE A 137 8.39 -26.27 -2.41
C PHE A 137 6.94 -26.23 -1.95
N ILE A 138 6.59 -27.20 -1.12
CA ILE A 138 5.24 -27.40 -0.63
C ILE A 138 5.28 -27.60 0.89
N ASP A 139 4.27 -27.11 1.59
CA ASP A 139 4.04 -27.51 2.99
C ASP A 139 2.94 -28.54 3.06
N ILE A 140 3.13 -29.50 3.97
CA ILE A 140 2.24 -30.64 4.16
C ILE A 140 1.39 -30.42 5.42
N GLY A 141 0.08 -30.32 5.23
CA GLY A 141 -0.92 -30.37 6.30
C GLY A 141 -1.46 -31.78 6.50
N GLU A 142 -2.45 -31.96 7.37
CA GLU A 142 -3.12 -33.27 7.56
C GLU A 142 -4.05 -33.57 6.38
N GLU A 143 -4.90 -32.61 6.03
CA GLU A 143 -5.89 -32.71 4.96
C GLU A 143 -5.46 -31.98 3.67
N ALA A 144 -4.43 -31.13 3.70
CA ALA A 144 -4.03 -30.33 2.56
C ALA A 144 -2.53 -30.35 2.24
N ILE A 145 -2.20 -29.90 1.03
CA ILE A 145 -0.86 -29.47 0.63
C ILE A 145 -0.98 -28.05 0.11
N CYS A 146 -0.05 -27.16 0.46
CA CYS A 146 0.04 -25.83 -0.13
C CYS A 146 1.36 -25.63 -0.89
N SER A 147 1.28 -24.95 -2.04
CA SER A 147 2.44 -24.63 -2.89
C SER A 147 2.97 -23.25 -2.51
N ILE A 148 4.27 -23.18 -2.22
CA ILE A 148 4.90 -21.98 -1.67
C ILE A 148 5.72 -21.25 -2.72
N LEU A 149 6.68 -21.96 -3.31
CA LEU A 149 7.63 -21.39 -4.25
C LEU A 149 7.94 -22.39 -5.34
N ALA A 150 8.03 -21.93 -6.59
CA ALA A 150 8.45 -22.75 -7.72
C ALA A 150 9.55 -22.05 -8.51
N LEU A 151 10.62 -22.78 -8.80
CA LEU A 151 11.81 -22.34 -9.52
C LEU A 151 12.05 -23.28 -10.70
N PHE A 152 12.56 -22.77 -11.82
CA PHE A 152 12.88 -23.61 -12.97
C PHE A 152 14.02 -23.04 -13.79
N ASP A 153 14.87 -23.90 -14.34
CA ASP A 153 15.90 -23.47 -15.27
C ASP A 153 15.26 -22.82 -16.53
N PRO A 154 15.56 -21.53 -16.83
CA PRO A 154 14.97 -20.81 -17.96
C PRO A 154 15.15 -21.49 -19.33
N SER A 155 16.16 -22.35 -19.49
CA SER A 155 16.35 -23.16 -20.70
C SER A 155 15.18 -24.12 -20.97
N TYR A 156 14.39 -24.47 -19.95
CA TYR A 156 13.19 -25.30 -20.02
C TYR A 156 11.90 -24.50 -20.19
N SER A 157 11.97 -23.20 -20.49
CA SER A 157 10.78 -22.32 -20.67
C SER A 157 9.72 -22.87 -21.64
N LYS A 158 10.11 -23.64 -22.66
CA LYS A 158 9.19 -24.29 -23.62
C LYS A 158 8.44 -25.50 -23.05
N GLN A 159 8.82 -25.98 -21.87
CA GLN A 159 8.23 -27.18 -21.25
C GLN A 159 7.09 -26.88 -20.28
N SER A 160 6.83 -25.60 -20.00
CA SER A 160 5.77 -25.18 -19.07
C SER A 160 5.93 -25.83 -17.69
N LEU A 161 7.18 -25.91 -17.19
CA LEU A 161 7.49 -26.61 -15.95
C LEU A 161 6.77 -26.02 -14.73
N GLY A 162 6.47 -24.72 -14.72
CA GLY A 162 5.73 -24.09 -13.61
C GLY A 162 4.32 -24.65 -13.39
N ILE A 163 3.51 -24.81 -14.44
CA ILE A 163 2.20 -25.48 -14.29
C ILE A 163 2.37 -27.01 -14.15
N THR A 164 3.43 -27.58 -14.72
CA THR A 164 3.69 -29.02 -14.65
C THR A 164 4.02 -29.45 -13.21
N SER A 165 4.83 -28.68 -12.47
CA SER A 165 5.13 -28.96 -11.07
C SER A 165 3.87 -28.98 -10.22
N MET A 166 2.95 -28.01 -10.43
CA MET A 166 1.65 -28.01 -9.74
C MET A 166 0.80 -29.26 -10.04
N LEU A 167 0.85 -29.78 -11.27
CA LEU A 167 0.13 -31.02 -11.61
C LEU A 167 0.73 -32.22 -10.89
N TYR A 168 2.05 -32.30 -10.75
CA TYR A 168 2.71 -33.34 -9.95
C TYR A 168 2.47 -33.17 -8.45
N GLU A 169 2.40 -31.94 -7.94
CA GLU A 169 1.98 -31.66 -6.56
C GLU A 169 0.56 -32.15 -6.29
N ILE A 170 -0.37 -31.93 -7.23
CA ILE A 170 -1.74 -32.44 -7.15
C ILE A 170 -1.75 -33.98 -7.19
N GLU A 171 -0.98 -34.61 -8.07
CA GLU A 171 -0.86 -36.08 -8.14
C GLU A 171 -0.35 -36.64 -6.80
N TYR A 172 0.70 -36.02 -6.23
CA TYR A 172 1.21 -36.37 -4.91
C TYR A 172 0.16 -36.16 -3.80
N ALA A 173 -0.58 -35.04 -3.83
CA ALA A 173 -1.66 -34.78 -2.88
C ALA A 173 -2.76 -35.86 -2.95
N GLN A 174 -3.14 -36.31 -4.15
CA GLN A 174 -4.10 -37.40 -4.34
C GLN A 174 -3.55 -38.73 -3.80
N MET A 175 -2.29 -39.05 -4.08
CA MET A 175 -1.63 -40.26 -3.56
C MET A 175 -1.53 -40.27 -2.03
N SER A 176 -1.39 -39.09 -1.44
CA SER A 176 -1.32 -38.87 0.01
C SER A 176 -2.70 -38.66 0.66
N ASN A 177 -3.80 -38.99 -0.04
CA ASN A 177 -5.18 -38.87 0.44
C ASN A 177 -5.56 -37.48 0.96
N LYS A 178 -4.99 -36.42 0.40
CA LYS A 178 -5.32 -35.04 0.76
C LYS A 178 -6.65 -34.63 0.12
N LYS A 179 -7.40 -33.77 0.82
CA LYS A 179 -8.69 -33.23 0.37
C LYS A 179 -8.53 -31.94 -0.43
N TYR A 180 -7.51 -31.15 -0.12
CA TYR A 180 -7.30 -29.84 -0.73
C TYR A 180 -5.86 -29.65 -1.20
N TYR A 181 -5.72 -28.87 -2.26
CA TYR A 181 -4.43 -28.34 -2.71
C TYR A 181 -4.52 -26.81 -2.82
N TYR A 182 -3.65 -26.08 -2.13
CA TYR A 182 -3.65 -24.62 -2.07
C TYR A 182 -2.47 -24.05 -2.87
N PRO A 183 -2.68 -23.60 -4.11
CA PRO A 183 -1.62 -22.98 -4.93
C PRO A 183 -1.32 -21.50 -4.58
N GLY A 184 -1.77 -21.03 -3.40
CA GLY A 184 -1.73 -19.63 -2.99
C GLY A 184 -2.89 -18.83 -3.61
N TYR A 185 -2.57 -17.70 -4.24
CA TYR A 185 -3.57 -16.78 -4.79
C TYR A 185 -3.34 -16.46 -6.27
N VAL A 186 -4.34 -15.81 -6.85
CA VAL A 186 -4.28 -15.05 -8.11
C VAL A 186 -4.70 -13.61 -7.86
N LEU A 187 -4.53 -12.74 -8.86
CA LEU A 187 -5.07 -11.39 -8.83
C LEU A 187 -6.44 -11.35 -9.51
N ASP A 188 -7.25 -10.39 -9.11
CA ASP A 188 -8.55 -10.08 -9.69
C ASP A 188 -8.48 -9.67 -11.17
N GLU A 189 -7.37 -9.04 -11.54
CA GLU A 189 -7.03 -8.70 -12.92
C GLU A 189 -5.99 -9.65 -13.55
N ASP A 190 -5.68 -9.43 -14.84
CA ASP A 190 -4.75 -10.27 -15.59
C ASP A 190 -3.33 -10.14 -15.02
N SER A 191 -2.68 -11.29 -14.77
CA SER A 191 -1.41 -11.32 -14.05
C SER A 191 -0.51 -12.51 -14.42
N VAL A 192 0.73 -12.46 -13.96
CA VAL A 192 1.67 -13.59 -14.06
C VAL A 192 1.21 -14.83 -13.28
N PHE A 193 0.18 -14.73 -12.43
CA PHE A 193 -0.37 -15.82 -11.63
C PHE A 193 -1.55 -16.53 -12.31
N ASP A 194 -2.03 -16.05 -13.45
CA ASP A 194 -3.25 -16.55 -14.10
C ASP A 194 -3.14 -17.99 -14.62
N TYR A 195 -1.93 -18.51 -14.75
CA TYR A 195 -1.74 -19.92 -15.09
C TYR A 195 -2.38 -20.85 -14.04
N LYS A 196 -2.52 -20.41 -12.78
CA LYS A 196 -3.19 -21.15 -11.70
C LYS A 196 -4.71 -21.25 -11.92
N LYS A 197 -5.32 -20.29 -12.62
CA LYS A 197 -6.76 -20.29 -13.00
C LYS A 197 -7.11 -21.47 -13.93
N ARG A 198 -6.12 -22.18 -14.47
CA ARG A 198 -6.26 -23.34 -15.38
C ARG A 198 -6.41 -24.69 -14.66
N LEU A 199 -6.35 -24.71 -13.33
CA LEU A 199 -6.59 -25.91 -12.54
C LEU A 199 -8.08 -26.26 -12.52
N ASN A 200 -8.39 -27.55 -12.41
CA ASN A 200 -9.77 -28.02 -12.34
C ASN A 200 -10.28 -27.97 -10.88
N ASN A 201 -11.59 -28.05 -10.65
CA ASN A 201 -12.22 -27.99 -9.31
C ASN A 201 -11.72 -26.81 -8.45
N LEU A 202 -11.45 -25.68 -9.08
CA LEU A 202 -10.95 -24.49 -8.41
C LEU A 202 -12.06 -23.83 -7.58
N GLN A 203 -11.70 -23.40 -6.38
CA GLN A 203 -12.47 -22.55 -5.50
C GLN A 203 -11.70 -21.27 -5.22
N PHE A 204 -12.42 -20.18 -4.96
CA PHE A 204 -11.88 -18.92 -4.45
C PHE A 204 -12.41 -18.64 -3.05
N PHE A 205 -11.65 -17.89 -2.26
CA PHE A 205 -12.11 -17.37 -0.98
C PHE A 205 -12.79 -16.01 -1.17
N SER A 206 -14.01 -15.86 -0.67
CA SER A 206 -14.78 -14.62 -0.70
C SER A 206 -14.61 -13.87 0.62
N TRP A 207 -13.93 -12.73 0.57
CA TRP A 207 -13.74 -11.85 1.73
C TRP A 207 -15.05 -11.31 2.31
N THR A 208 -16.09 -11.13 1.49
CA THR A 208 -17.41 -10.62 1.92
C THR A 208 -18.13 -11.52 2.92
N ASN A 209 -17.95 -12.84 2.82
CA ASN A 209 -18.66 -13.82 3.66
C ASN A 209 -17.73 -14.86 4.30
N PHE A 210 -16.42 -14.65 4.19
CA PHE A 210 -15.37 -15.50 4.73
C PHE A 210 -15.55 -16.99 4.40
N ASN A 211 -15.92 -17.30 3.15
CA ASN A 211 -16.16 -18.68 2.72
C ASN A 211 -15.57 -18.98 1.34
N TRP A 212 -15.35 -20.28 1.10
CA TRP A 212 -14.86 -20.79 -0.18
C TRP A 212 -16.01 -21.12 -1.14
N HIS A 213 -15.95 -20.57 -2.35
CA HIS A 213 -16.95 -20.75 -3.40
C HIS A 213 -16.33 -21.34 -4.66
N SER A 214 -17.15 -21.97 -5.52
CA SER A 214 -16.67 -22.44 -6.81
C SER A 214 -16.15 -21.26 -7.65
N TRP A 215 -14.99 -21.42 -8.31
CA TRP A 215 -14.44 -20.42 -9.23
C TRP A 215 -15.41 -19.97 -10.32
N LYS A 216 -16.41 -20.79 -10.67
CA LYS A 216 -17.46 -20.43 -11.65
C LYS A 216 -18.36 -19.28 -11.17
N LEU A 217 -18.42 -19.03 -9.87
CA LEU A 217 -19.18 -17.96 -9.24
C LEU A 217 -18.30 -16.73 -8.98
N PHE A 218 -17.02 -16.76 -9.34
CA PHE A 218 -16.13 -15.62 -9.13
C PHE A 218 -16.59 -14.46 -10.01
N ASP A 219 -16.92 -13.35 -9.37
CA ASP A 219 -17.12 -12.06 -10.00
C ASP A 219 -16.01 -11.13 -9.56
N LYS A 220 -15.27 -10.58 -10.52
CA LYS A 220 -14.21 -9.63 -10.22
C LYS A 220 -14.76 -8.29 -9.73
N GLU A 221 -15.97 -7.91 -10.13
CA GLU A 221 -16.56 -6.62 -9.72
C GLU A 221 -16.87 -6.58 -8.21
N GLU A 222 -16.91 -7.73 -7.56
CA GLU A 222 -17.08 -7.86 -6.10
C GLU A 222 -15.76 -7.78 -5.32
N THR A 223 -14.60 -7.66 -5.99
CA THR A 223 -13.30 -7.58 -5.30
C THR A 223 -13.08 -6.19 -4.70
N SER A 224 -12.38 -6.12 -3.58
CA SER A 224 -12.16 -4.87 -2.83
C SER A 224 -11.52 -3.76 -3.70
N ASN A 225 -10.55 -4.10 -4.56
CA ASN A 225 -9.92 -3.18 -5.50
C ASN A 225 -10.93 -2.57 -6.48
N LEU A 226 -11.69 -3.40 -7.21
CA LEU A 226 -12.65 -2.90 -8.20
C LEU A 226 -13.83 -2.18 -7.55
N MET A 227 -14.31 -2.69 -6.42
CA MET A 227 -15.39 -2.04 -5.64
C MET A 227 -14.97 -0.66 -5.14
N ILE A 228 -13.77 -0.50 -4.56
CA ILE A 228 -13.28 0.82 -4.11
C ILE A 228 -13.07 1.76 -5.30
N ARG A 229 -12.50 1.26 -6.42
CA ARG A 229 -12.34 2.07 -7.65
C ARG A 229 -13.67 2.53 -8.19
N ASP A 230 -14.68 1.66 -8.25
CA ASP A 230 -16.02 2.02 -8.69
C ASP A 230 -16.62 3.12 -7.79
N LYS A 231 -16.46 3.01 -6.47
CA LYS A 231 -16.93 4.01 -5.51
C LYS A 231 -16.25 5.36 -5.66
N LEU A 232 -14.94 5.38 -5.89
CA LEU A 232 -14.17 6.61 -6.13
C LEU A 232 -14.47 7.21 -7.51
N ASN A 233 -14.55 6.39 -8.56
CA ASN A 233 -14.92 6.85 -9.90
C ASN A 233 -16.36 7.39 -9.95
N GLY A 234 -17.28 6.72 -9.27
CA GLY A 234 -18.67 7.17 -9.11
C GLY A 234 -18.73 8.53 -8.43
N LEU A 235 -17.82 8.83 -7.50
CA LEU A 235 -17.74 10.14 -6.86
C LEU A 235 -17.43 11.27 -7.86
N LEU A 236 -16.59 10.99 -8.87
CA LEU A 236 -16.23 11.97 -9.89
C LEU A 236 -17.43 12.51 -10.65
N GLN A 237 -18.58 11.82 -10.66
CA GLN A 237 -19.79 12.31 -11.32
C GLN A 237 -20.39 13.58 -10.67
N TYR A 238 -20.14 13.80 -9.38
CA TYR A 238 -20.66 14.94 -8.60
C TYR A 238 -19.80 16.20 -8.73
N PHE A 239 -18.67 16.12 -9.40
CA PHE A 239 -17.81 17.27 -9.72
C PHE A 239 -18.10 17.78 -11.13
N ASP A 240 -18.00 19.09 -11.35
CA ASP A 240 -18.05 19.66 -12.70
C ASP A 240 -16.86 19.18 -13.55
N GLU A 241 -17.00 19.09 -14.87
CA GLU A 241 -15.97 18.54 -15.78
C GLU A 241 -14.57 19.13 -15.58
N SER A 242 -14.46 20.46 -15.36
CA SER A 242 -13.17 21.11 -15.14
C SER A 242 -12.49 20.68 -13.84
N LYS A 243 -13.27 20.34 -12.81
CA LYS A 243 -12.77 19.88 -11.50
C LYS A 243 -12.41 18.41 -11.51
N LYS A 244 -13.08 17.58 -12.33
CA LYS A 244 -12.75 16.16 -12.49
C LYS A 244 -11.31 15.97 -12.97
N LEU A 245 -10.82 16.84 -13.84
CA LEU A 245 -9.45 16.81 -14.35
C LEU A 245 -8.39 17.19 -13.29
N GLU A 246 -8.81 17.74 -12.15
CA GLU A 246 -7.93 18.05 -11.01
C GLU A 246 -7.90 16.91 -9.97
N LEU A 247 -8.62 15.81 -10.21
CA LEU A 247 -8.76 14.68 -9.29
C LEU A 247 -8.20 13.40 -9.90
N ASP A 248 -7.15 12.87 -9.29
CA ASP A 248 -6.54 11.60 -9.69
C ASP A 248 -6.79 10.52 -8.63
N ILE A 249 -7.06 9.29 -9.06
CA ILE A 249 -7.02 8.13 -8.16
C ILE A 249 -5.55 7.76 -7.95
N VAL A 250 -5.08 7.97 -6.73
CA VAL A 250 -3.75 7.57 -6.31
C VAL A 250 -3.77 6.12 -5.85
N GLN A 251 -2.79 5.37 -6.35
CA GLN A 251 -2.48 4.01 -5.94
C GLN A 251 -1.38 4.05 -4.88
N ASN A 252 -1.76 3.82 -3.63
CA ASN A 252 -0.92 4.17 -2.49
C ASN A 252 0.11 3.09 -2.17
N GLU A 253 1.25 3.09 -2.88
CA GLU A 253 2.38 2.19 -2.57
C GLU A 253 2.84 2.29 -1.12
N ALA A 254 2.88 3.52 -0.58
CA ALA A 254 3.33 3.79 0.77
C ALA A 254 2.42 3.12 1.82
N PHE A 255 1.11 3.04 1.58
CA PHE A 255 0.19 2.27 2.43
C PHE A 255 0.66 0.83 2.56
N PHE A 256 0.85 0.12 1.45
CA PHE A 256 1.27 -1.29 1.49
C PHE A 256 2.63 -1.44 2.16
N TYR A 257 3.60 -0.57 1.83
CA TYR A 257 4.90 -0.60 2.50
C TYR A 257 4.77 -0.45 4.02
N ASN A 258 3.95 0.48 4.52
CA ASN A 258 3.85 0.72 5.96
C ASN A 258 3.12 -0.39 6.70
N VAL A 259 2.06 -0.94 6.10
CA VAL A 259 1.35 -2.07 6.68
C VAL A 259 2.27 -3.29 6.79
N TRP A 260 3.16 -3.53 5.82
CA TRP A 260 4.14 -4.63 5.87
C TRP A 260 5.23 -4.46 6.94
N HIS A 261 5.66 -3.23 7.25
CA HIS A 261 6.82 -2.99 8.11
C HIS A 261 6.46 -2.49 9.50
N ASN A 262 5.17 -2.29 9.80
CA ASN A 262 4.70 -1.72 11.07
C ASN A 262 5.51 -0.46 11.46
N THR A 263 5.79 0.39 10.46
CA THR A 263 6.67 1.55 10.64
C THR A 263 5.96 2.67 11.38
N PHE A 264 6.57 3.15 12.46
CA PHE A 264 5.99 4.12 13.40
C PHE A 264 5.76 5.53 12.82
N ASP A 265 6.18 5.82 11.59
CA ASP A 265 5.97 7.13 10.94
C ASP A 265 4.89 7.07 9.86
N VAL A 266 3.67 6.76 10.31
CA VAL A 266 2.44 6.85 9.49
C VAL A 266 1.90 8.28 9.41
N SER A 267 2.56 9.26 10.05
CA SER A 267 2.04 10.61 10.27
C SER A 267 1.79 11.41 8.98
N GLY A 268 2.29 10.95 7.83
CA GLY A 268 2.08 11.57 6.52
C GLY A 268 1.34 10.70 5.49
N ILE A 269 0.92 9.49 5.83
CA ILE A 269 0.41 8.51 4.85
C ILE A 269 -1.10 8.38 4.95
N VAL A 270 -1.79 8.51 3.82
CA VAL A 270 -3.24 8.28 3.75
C VAL A 270 -3.52 6.81 4.11
N PRO A 271 -4.39 6.52 5.10
CA PRO A 271 -4.63 5.16 5.58
C PRO A 271 -5.58 4.38 4.65
N SER A 272 -5.32 4.43 3.34
CA SER A 272 -6.12 3.74 2.33
C SER A 272 -5.24 3.28 1.16
N PRO A 273 -5.48 2.09 0.57
CA PRO A 273 -4.75 1.63 -0.61
C PRO A 273 -5.06 2.46 -1.87
N LEU A 274 -6.25 3.06 -1.92
CA LEU A 274 -6.73 3.86 -3.04
C LEU A 274 -7.44 5.10 -2.51
N TYR A 275 -7.15 6.25 -3.06
CA TYR A 275 -7.81 7.50 -2.68
C TYR A 275 -7.80 8.48 -3.85
N LEU A 276 -8.75 9.42 -3.86
CA LEU A 276 -8.73 10.58 -4.74
C LEU A 276 -7.88 11.68 -4.11
N GLU A 277 -7.06 12.34 -4.90
CA GLU A 277 -6.20 13.44 -4.46
C GLU A 277 -6.51 14.72 -5.22
N TRP A 278 -6.51 15.84 -4.49
CA TRP A 278 -6.49 17.18 -5.05
C TRP A 278 -5.39 17.99 -4.40
N GLU A 279 -4.54 18.59 -5.24
CA GLU A 279 -3.50 19.51 -4.80
C GLU A 279 -3.86 20.95 -5.20
N SER A 280 -3.82 21.86 -4.22
CA SER A 280 -3.98 23.29 -4.48
C SER A 280 -2.68 23.94 -4.94
N THR A 281 -2.76 25.16 -5.50
CA THR A 281 -1.59 25.99 -5.81
C THR A 281 -0.75 26.40 -4.59
N TRP A 282 -1.25 26.17 -3.38
CA TRP A 282 -0.58 26.46 -2.11
C TRP A 282 -0.11 25.18 -1.40
N PHE A 283 -0.03 24.06 -2.12
CA PHE A 283 0.45 22.76 -1.62
C PHE A 283 -0.45 22.12 -0.55
N HIS A 284 -1.69 22.59 -0.37
CA HIS A 284 -2.70 21.81 0.35
C HIS A 284 -3.05 20.57 -0.45
N ILE A 285 -2.95 19.41 0.19
CA ILE A 285 -3.40 18.14 -0.35
C ILE A 285 -4.67 17.75 0.39
N LEU A 286 -5.78 17.67 -0.34
CA LEU A 286 -7.02 17.10 0.13
C LEU A 286 -7.20 15.72 -0.47
N THR A 287 -7.57 14.74 0.35
CA THR A 287 -7.78 13.37 -0.11
C THR A 287 -9.17 12.87 0.24
N ILE A 288 -9.74 12.03 -0.62
CA ILE A 288 -10.95 11.26 -0.31
C ILE A 288 -10.64 9.79 -0.48
N ASP A 289 -10.74 9.03 0.61
CA ASP A 289 -10.72 7.57 0.58
C ASP A 289 -12.11 6.98 0.80
N TYR A 290 -12.29 5.71 0.41
CA TYR A 290 -13.49 4.92 0.69
C TYR A 290 -13.07 3.64 1.40
N ALA A 291 -13.27 3.60 2.71
CA ALA A 291 -12.75 2.57 3.59
C ALA A 291 -13.79 2.14 4.63
N ILE A 292 -13.55 0.98 5.26
CA ILE A 292 -14.38 0.50 6.36
C ILE A 292 -14.04 1.28 7.62
N ASN A 293 -15.06 1.82 8.28
CA ASN A 293 -14.95 2.27 9.66
C ASN A 293 -15.00 1.04 10.57
N GLU A 294 -13.93 0.80 11.33
CA GLU A 294 -13.79 -0.39 12.19
C GLU A 294 -14.80 -0.42 13.36
N GLU A 295 -15.27 0.74 13.82
CA GLU A 295 -16.24 0.82 14.91
C GLU A 295 -17.67 0.50 14.43
N GLU A 296 -18.01 0.93 13.22
CA GLU A 296 -19.35 0.76 12.65
C GLU A 296 -19.48 -0.45 11.70
N GLU A 297 -18.36 -1.09 11.36
CA GLU A 297 -18.28 -2.22 10.40
C GLU A 297 -18.90 -1.89 9.02
N GLU A 298 -18.90 -0.61 8.64
CA GLU A 298 -19.52 -0.12 7.41
C GLU A 298 -18.57 0.77 6.61
N PHE A 299 -18.79 0.85 5.30
CA PHE A 299 -17.98 1.69 4.43
C PHE A 299 -18.42 3.16 4.46
N TYR A 300 -17.43 4.05 4.49
CA TYR A 300 -17.58 5.50 4.48
C TYR A 300 -16.63 6.13 3.48
N TYR A 301 -17.04 7.27 2.93
CA TYR A 301 -16.12 8.22 2.33
C TYR A 301 -15.54 9.12 3.42
N SER A 302 -14.22 9.30 3.42
CA SER A 302 -13.53 10.17 4.38
C SER A 302 -12.71 11.23 3.65
N LEU A 303 -13.04 12.50 3.88
CA LEU A 303 -12.31 13.66 3.36
C LEU A 303 -11.25 14.05 4.37
N ARG A 304 -10.00 14.13 3.94
CA ARG A 304 -8.87 14.45 4.81
C ARG A 304 -8.06 15.63 4.27
N HIS A 305 -7.42 16.33 5.19
CA HIS A 305 -6.27 17.18 4.90
C HIS A 305 -5.10 16.64 5.71
N SER A 306 -4.11 16.10 5.00
CA SER A 306 -3.08 15.26 5.62
C SER A 306 -3.73 14.12 6.45
N GLN A 307 -3.49 14.05 7.77
CA GLN A 307 -4.08 13.03 8.66
C GLN A 307 -5.43 13.45 9.26
N VAL A 308 -5.81 14.72 9.12
CA VAL A 308 -6.99 15.25 9.81
C VAL A 308 -8.22 14.91 8.98
N ILE A 309 -9.12 14.12 9.56
CA ILE A 309 -10.45 13.89 9.01
C ILE A 309 -11.23 15.21 9.11
N LEU A 310 -11.67 15.70 7.96
CA LEU A 310 -12.46 16.92 7.82
C LEU A 310 -13.96 16.64 7.74
N TYR A 311 -14.34 15.50 7.14
CA TYR A 311 -15.72 15.09 6.97
C TYR A 311 -15.80 13.60 6.63
N GLU A 312 -16.83 12.91 7.12
CA GLU A 312 -17.11 11.50 6.81
C GLU A 312 -18.61 11.32 6.54
N THR A 313 -18.95 10.51 5.55
CA THR A 313 -20.33 10.21 5.19
C THR A 313 -20.40 8.96 4.31
N LYS A 314 -21.57 8.32 4.26
CA LYS A 314 -21.87 7.27 3.29
C LYS A 314 -22.33 7.83 1.95
N ASP A 315 -22.74 9.10 1.93
CA ASP A 315 -23.33 9.74 0.76
C ASP A 315 -22.24 10.37 -0.11
N PRO A 316 -22.07 9.91 -1.36
CA PRO A 316 -21.08 10.50 -2.27
C PRO A 316 -21.40 11.95 -2.66
N GLU A 317 -22.65 12.39 -2.64
CA GLU A 317 -22.99 13.80 -2.91
C GLU A 317 -22.49 14.70 -1.78
N GLU A 318 -22.74 14.30 -0.52
CA GLU A 318 -22.33 15.06 0.66
C GLU A 318 -20.80 15.20 0.77
N ILE A 319 -20.03 14.13 0.50
CA ILE A 319 -18.56 14.20 0.54
C ILE A 319 -18.01 15.07 -0.58
N ALA A 320 -18.61 15.02 -1.79
CA ALA A 320 -18.23 15.88 -2.90
C ALA A 320 -18.49 17.35 -2.57
N GLU A 321 -19.65 17.67 -1.99
CA GLU A 321 -19.95 19.02 -1.51
C GLU A 321 -18.96 19.50 -0.44
N ALA A 322 -18.64 18.64 0.52
CA ALA A 322 -17.68 18.95 1.59
C ALA A 322 -16.31 19.29 1.00
N MET A 323 -15.84 18.52 0.03
CA MET A 323 -14.57 18.80 -0.65
C MET A 323 -14.60 20.13 -1.39
N GLN A 324 -15.67 20.42 -2.14
CA GLN A 324 -15.81 21.71 -2.84
C GLN A 324 -15.83 22.90 -1.86
N LYS A 325 -16.50 22.76 -0.72
CA LYS A 325 -16.50 23.77 0.36
C LYS A 325 -15.08 24.01 0.89
N TRP A 326 -14.29 22.96 1.08
CA TRP A 326 -12.89 23.09 1.51
C TRP A 326 -11.96 23.68 0.45
N GLN A 327 -12.09 23.29 -0.81
CA GLN A 327 -11.36 23.89 -1.93
C GLN A 327 -11.62 25.40 -2.01
N MET A 328 -12.89 25.83 -1.90
CA MET A 328 -13.27 27.24 -1.85
C MET A 328 -12.73 27.94 -0.60
N LYS A 329 -12.79 27.29 0.56
CA LYS A 329 -12.26 27.83 1.82
C LYS A 329 -10.77 28.10 1.73
N ILE A 330 -9.97 27.16 1.19
CA ILE A 330 -8.53 27.32 1.00
C ILE A 330 -8.24 28.49 0.05
N ARG A 331 -8.91 28.54 -1.12
CA ARG A 331 -8.76 29.63 -2.10
C ARG A 331 -9.11 31.00 -1.50
N ASN A 332 -10.23 31.10 -0.79
CA ASN A 332 -10.66 32.34 -0.15
C ASN A 332 -9.71 32.75 0.98
N SER A 333 -9.27 31.81 1.80
CA SER A 333 -8.29 32.06 2.86
C SER A 333 -6.97 32.57 2.29
N ALA A 334 -6.49 32.02 1.17
CA ALA A 334 -5.28 32.50 0.52
C ALA A 334 -5.41 33.96 0.08
N ILE A 335 -6.51 34.33 -0.57
CA ILE A 335 -6.78 35.71 -1.02
C ILE A 335 -6.78 36.67 0.18
N ILE A 336 -7.50 36.31 1.24
CA ILE A 336 -7.60 37.13 2.46
C ILE A 336 -6.21 37.27 3.11
N GLN A 337 -5.48 36.17 3.27
CA GLN A 337 -4.12 36.18 3.84
C GLN A 337 -3.18 37.07 3.05
N GLN A 338 -3.15 36.93 1.73
CA GLN A 338 -2.35 37.79 0.85
C GLN A 338 -2.71 39.26 1.00
N GLN A 339 -4.00 39.61 0.98
CA GLN A 339 -4.44 41.00 1.18
C GLN A 339 -3.97 41.58 2.53
N HIS A 340 -4.10 40.81 3.60
CA HIS A 340 -3.68 41.25 4.94
C HIS A 340 -2.15 41.37 5.05
N LEU A 341 -1.40 40.44 4.47
CA LEU A 341 0.06 40.48 4.44
C LEU A 341 0.59 41.62 3.55
N PHE A 342 -0.03 41.88 2.39
CA PHE A 342 0.30 43.06 1.58
C PHE A 342 0.02 44.37 2.34
N SER A 343 -1.08 44.45 3.08
CA SER A 343 -1.36 45.62 3.93
C SER A 343 -0.33 45.80 5.05
N LEU A 344 0.26 44.71 5.56
CA LEU A 344 1.36 44.77 6.50
C LEU A 344 2.65 45.26 5.83
N GLU A 345 3.00 44.71 4.67
CA GLU A 345 4.15 45.12 3.87
C GLU A 345 4.11 46.62 3.52
N GLU A 346 2.97 47.15 3.08
CA GLU A 346 2.80 48.59 2.81
C GLU A 346 3.13 49.46 4.04
N LYS A 347 2.77 48.99 5.24
CA LYS A 347 3.04 49.72 6.50
C LYS A 347 4.50 49.62 6.89
N LEU A 348 5.11 48.46 6.75
CA LEU A 348 6.55 48.26 6.98
C LEU A 348 7.38 49.13 6.02
N LEU A 349 6.98 49.19 4.75
CA LEU A 349 7.63 50.03 3.75
C LEU A 349 7.52 51.52 4.09
N ALA A 350 6.38 51.97 4.61
CA ALA A 350 6.21 53.35 5.06
C ALA A 350 7.15 53.72 6.23
N GLU A 351 7.54 52.74 7.05
CA GLU A 351 8.52 52.88 8.13
C GLU A 351 9.97 52.61 7.67
N GLY A 352 10.19 52.42 6.35
CA GLY A 352 11.51 52.22 5.75
C GLY A 352 12.05 50.79 5.85
N ILE A 353 11.21 49.81 6.17
CA ILE A 353 11.56 48.39 6.22
C ILE A 353 11.17 47.76 4.88
N HIS A 354 12.17 47.27 4.15
CA HIS A 354 11.96 46.57 2.89
C HIS A 354 11.77 45.07 3.15
N THR A 355 10.62 44.55 2.73
CA THR A 355 10.34 43.11 2.62
C THR A 355 10.69 42.62 1.22
N ASP A 356 10.99 41.33 1.10
CA ASP A 356 11.18 40.69 -0.21
C ASP A 356 9.90 39.93 -0.57
N PRO A 357 9.11 40.38 -1.57
CA PRO A 357 7.87 39.73 -1.97
C PRO A 357 8.07 38.28 -2.45
N SER A 358 9.28 37.91 -2.89
CA SER A 358 9.60 36.53 -3.26
C SER A 358 9.68 35.59 -2.04
N LYS A 359 9.67 36.15 -0.83
CA LYS A 359 9.67 35.42 0.45
C LYS A 359 8.29 35.27 1.08
N MET A 360 7.23 35.52 0.31
CA MET A 360 5.91 35.01 0.66
C MET A 360 5.80 33.57 0.15
N PHE A 361 5.70 32.61 1.06
CA PHE A 361 5.61 31.19 0.72
C PHE A 361 4.42 30.54 1.43
N SER A 362 4.05 29.35 0.95
CA SER A 362 2.95 28.57 1.52
C SER A 362 3.48 27.39 2.33
N ASN A 363 2.96 27.24 3.54
CA ASN A 363 3.02 26.05 4.36
C ASN A 363 1.69 25.27 4.22
N GLY A 364 1.54 24.54 3.12
CA GLY A 364 0.32 23.80 2.74
C GLY A 364 -0.19 22.77 3.76
N ASN A 365 0.61 22.48 4.80
CA ASN A 365 0.24 21.62 5.92
C ASN A 365 -0.70 22.30 6.93
N LYS A 366 -0.82 23.63 6.93
CA LYS A 366 -1.77 24.35 7.79
C LYS A 366 -3.06 24.66 7.02
N LEU A 367 -4.23 24.40 7.61
CA LEU A 367 -5.51 24.79 7.00
C LEU A 367 -5.82 26.29 7.11
N ASP A 368 -5.11 27.00 7.97
CA ASP A 368 -5.25 28.44 8.19
C ASP A 368 -3.90 29.06 8.56
N GLY A 369 -3.67 30.31 8.18
CA GLY A 369 -2.38 30.98 8.37
C GLY A 369 -1.22 30.28 7.66
N PHE A 370 -1.49 29.70 6.49
CA PHE A 370 -0.52 28.94 5.71
C PHE A 370 0.35 29.81 4.80
N ILE A 371 -0.07 31.02 4.45
CA ILE A 371 0.79 31.96 3.72
C ILE A 371 1.59 32.73 4.75
N GLU A 372 2.91 32.65 4.62
CA GLU A 372 3.85 33.26 5.55
C GLU A 372 4.71 34.27 4.79
N MET A 373 4.90 35.45 5.36
CA MET A 373 5.85 36.46 4.91
C MET A 373 7.09 36.39 5.79
N ALA A 374 8.26 36.17 5.19
CA ALA A 374 9.52 36.21 5.93
C ALA A 374 10.19 37.58 5.90
N ILE A 375 10.66 38.03 7.06
CA ILE A 375 11.51 39.20 7.23
C ILE A 375 12.84 38.73 7.80
N GLU A 376 13.90 38.84 7.01
CA GLU A 376 15.22 38.37 7.40
C GLU A 376 16.01 39.42 8.19
N GLY A 377 16.47 39.01 9.35
CA GLY A 377 17.56 39.65 10.06
C GLY A 377 18.84 38.82 10.02
N LYS A 378 19.95 39.45 10.33
CA LYS A 378 21.32 38.94 10.47
C LYS A 378 21.45 37.71 11.38
N HIS A 379 20.55 37.56 12.35
CA HIS A 379 20.61 36.49 13.35
C HIS A 379 19.27 35.80 13.62
N LEU A 380 18.20 36.24 12.96
CA LEU A 380 16.83 35.80 13.24
C LEU A 380 15.97 36.10 12.01
N THR A 381 15.18 35.12 11.58
CA THR A 381 14.15 35.31 10.56
C THR A 381 12.79 35.32 11.24
N MET A 382 11.98 36.34 10.94
CA MET A 382 10.60 36.41 11.40
C MET A 382 9.66 35.91 10.31
N TYR A 383 8.74 35.04 10.69
CA TYR A 383 7.66 34.55 9.84
C TYR A 383 6.34 35.13 10.34
N ILE A 384 5.63 35.82 9.45
CA ILE A 384 4.36 36.44 9.75
C ILE A 384 3.28 35.79 8.90
N SER A 385 2.23 35.32 9.56
CA SER A 385 1.06 34.75 8.91
C SER A 385 -0.20 35.47 9.40
N TYR A 386 -1.23 35.50 8.56
CA TYR A 386 -2.55 35.97 8.97
C TYR A 386 -3.49 34.77 9.13
N TYR A 387 -4.06 34.58 10.30
CA TYR A 387 -5.02 33.51 10.55
C TYR A 387 -6.43 34.02 10.29
N CYS A 388 -7.08 33.51 9.25
CA CYS A 388 -8.39 33.98 8.79
C CYS A 388 -9.49 33.72 9.81
N ASN A 389 -9.45 32.59 10.52
CA ASN A 389 -10.50 32.23 11.47
C ASN A 389 -10.47 33.13 12.71
N GLN A 390 -9.28 33.38 13.26
CA GLN A 390 -9.07 34.23 14.43
C GLN A 390 -9.02 35.72 14.08
N LYS A 391 -8.78 36.07 12.81
CA LYS A 391 -8.59 37.44 12.31
C LYS A 391 -7.42 38.15 12.99
N ILE A 392 -6.30 37.44 13.13
CA ILE A 392 -5.08 37.94 13.75
C ILE A 392 -3.86 37.69 12.87
N PHE A 393 -2.86 38.56 12.99
CA PHE A 393 -1.50 38.27 12.58
C PHE A 393 -0.81 37.49 13.69
N THR A 394 -0.01 36.52 13.32
CA THR A 394 0.90 35.84 14.25
C THR A 394 2.31 36.06 13.78
N LEU A 395 3.20 36.39 14.71
CA LEU A 395 4.62 36.53 14.44
C LEU A 395 5.38 35.42 15.15
N GLN A 396 6.07 34.62 14.37
CA GLN A 396 7.01 33.62 14.83
C GLN A 396 8.42 34.09 14.46
N ALA A 397 9.40 33.77 15.28
CA ALA A 397 10.78 33.95 14.86
C ALA A 397 11.59 32.69 15.10
N SER A 398 12.47 32.45 14.15
CA SER A 398 13.33 31.30 14.08
C SER A 398 14.78 31.77 14.05
N ASN A 399 15.62 31.12 14.85
CA ASN A 399 17.08 31.12 14.69
C ASN A 399 17.54 29.69 14.46
N ASP A 400 18.84 29.50 14.18
CA ASP A 400 19.47 28.19 13.92
C ASP A 400 19.22 27.10 15.00
N LEU A 401 18.58 27.43 16.12
CA LEU A 401 18.38 26.53 17.26
C LEU A 401 16.92 26.31 17.67
N ARG A 402 15.97 27.25 17.47
CA ARG A 402 14.54 27.10 17.86
C ARG A 402 13.57 28.05 17.12
N ASP A 403 12.35 27.57 16.89
CA ASP A 403 11.17 28.39 16.56
C ASP A 403 10.45 28.85 17.83
N ILE A 404 10.13 30.15 17.92
CA ILE A 404 9.37 30.72 19.03
C ILE A 404 8.23 31.55 18.46
N THR A 405 6.98 31.23 18.82
CA THR A 405 5.86 32.16 18.60
C THR A 405 6.01 33.29 19.60
N ILE A 406 6.15 34.51 19.09
CA ILE A 406 6.50 35.67 19.90
C ILE A 406 5.25 36.44 20.31
N ASP A 407 4.34 36.67 19.37
CA ASP A 407 3.18 37.54 19.61
C ASP A 407 2.08 37.35 18.57
N SER A 408 0.89 37.89 18.87
CA SER A 408 -0.26 37.94 17.97
C SER A 408 -0.93 39.31 17.98
N PHE A 409 -1.36 39.78 16.81
CA PHE A 409 -1.83 41.16 16.63
C PHE A 409 -3.17 41.20 15.91
N ALA A 410 -4.09 42.05 16.37
CA ALA A 410 -5.39 42.22 15.74
C ALA A 410 -5.32 43.04 14.43
N THR A 411 -4.29 43.88 14.26
CA THR A 411 -4.17 44.74 13.08
C THR A 411 -2.77 44.71 12.48
N ALA A 412 -2.69 44.95 11.16
CA ALA A 412 -1.42 45.08 10.46
C ALA A 412 -0.58 46.25 11.01
N LYS A 413 -1.22 47.30 11.54
CA LYS A 413 -0.54 48.45 12.13
C LYS A 413 0.17 48.07 13.42
N ASP A 414 -0.50 47.36 14.31
CA ASP A 414 0.08 46.96 15.59
C ASP A 414 1.22 45.95 15.36
N CYS A 415 1.03 45.03 14.41
CA CYS A 415 2.08 44.11 13.98
C CYS A 415 3.31 44.86 13.42
N ALA A 416 3.11 45.81 12.49
CA ALA A 416 4.18 46.61 11.91
C ALA A 416 4.94 47.42 12.98
N ASN A 417 4.23 48.07 13.90
CA ASN A 417 4.84 48.85 14.98
C ASN A 417 5.77 47.99 15.83
N THR A 418 5.31 46.79 16.23
CA THR A 418 6.13 45.87 17.02
C THR A 418 7.37 45.40 16.25
N ILE A 419 7.22 45.07 14.96
CA ILE A 419 8.36 44.71 14.10
C ILE A 419 9.37 45.87 14.03
N CYS A 420 8.90 47.10 13.83
CA CYS A 420 9.75 48.29 13.78
C CYS A 420 10.51 48.50 15.10
N GLU A 421 9.83 48.36 16.25
CA GLU A 421 10.47 48.45 17.55
C GLU A 421 11.58 47.40 17.72
N TRP A 422 11.34 46.17 17.26
CA TRP A 422 12.28 45.06 17.35
C TRP A 422 13.55 45.27 16.54
N ILE A 423 13.40 45.77 15.31
CA ILE A 423 14.51 46.15 14.43
C ILE A 423 15.28 47.32 15.04
N ASN A 424 14.59 48.37 15.51
CA ASN A 424 15.20 49.58 16.06
C ASN A 424 15.95 49.33 17.37
N ARG A 425 15.52 48.36 18.20
CA ARG A 425 16.22 47.98 19.44
C ARG A 425 17.53 47.20 19.22
N LYS A 426 17.96 46.96 17.97
CA LYS A 426 19.18 46.19 17.59
C LYS A 426 19.21 44.73 18.08
N THR A 427 18.08 44.19 18.52
CA THR A 427 17.90 42.75 18.73
C THR A 427 17.87 41.97 17.40
N LEU A 428 17.54 42.65 16.31
CA LEU A 428 17.62 42.20 14.92
C LEU A 428 18.49 43.22 14.16
N SER A 429 19.64 42.80 13.62
CA SER A 429 20.32 43.63 12.60
C SER A 429 19.75 43.17 11.25
N ILE A 430 19.23 44.01 10.36
CA ILE A 430 18.75 43.54 9.05
C ILE A 430 19.96 43.24 8.14
N VAL A 431 19.88 42.20 7.29
CA VAL A 431 20.82 42.06 6.17
C VAL A 431 20.24 42.92 5.03
N LEU A 432 20.85 44.09 4.81
CA LEU A 432 20.52 44.97 3.68
C LEU A 432 21.00 44.39 2.36
#